data_AF-A0A116KUI3-F1
#
_entry.id   AF-A0A116KUI3-F1
#
_cell.length_a   1.000
_cell.length_b   1.000
_cell.length_c   1.000
_cell.angle_alpha   90.00
_cell.angle_beta   90.00
_cell.angle_gamma   90.00
#
_symmetry.space_group_name_H-M   'P 1'
#
loop_
_entity.id
_entity.type
_entity.pdbx_description
1 polymer ?
#
loop_
_entity_poly.entity_id
_entity_poly.type
_entity_poly.pdbx_seq_one_letter_code
_entity_poly.pdbx_strand_id
1 'polypeptide(L)' 'MSIFTPVNIIFALVLYPMFIINYHRRDSYLLYLLLFLMNALVALYSIIPYFASLK' A
#
# COMPACT_ATOMS: atom_id res chain seq x y z
N MET A 1 12.24 -2.31 12.32
CA MET A 1 11.38 -2.03 11.16
C MET A 1 12.02 -2.79 10.03
N SER A 2 11.29 -3.68 9.35
CA SER A 2 11.90 -4.46 8.26
C SER A 2 12.18 -3.54 7.06
N ILE A 3 13.22 -3.82 6.28
CA ILE A 3 13.52 -3.12 5.01
C ILE A 3 12.34 -3.27 4.03
N PHE A 4 11.54 -4.33 4.18
CA PHE A 4 10.33 -4.54 3.40
C PHE A 4 9.23 -3.50 3.68
N THR A 5 9.20 -2.88 4.86
CA THR A 5 8.17 -1.90 5.22
C THR A 5 8.22 -0.63 4.35
N PRO A 6 9.35 0.10 4.22
CA PRO A 6 9.43 1.25 3.32
C PRO A 6 9.21 0.87 1.86
N VAL A 7 9.63 -0.33 1.43
CA VAL A 7 9.36 -0.83 0.07
C VAL A 7 7.85 -0.96 -0.16
N ASN A 8 7.12 -1.61 0.74
CA ASN A 8 5.66 -1.75 0.63
C ASN A 8 4.94 -0.39 0.65
N ILE A 9 5.43 0.59 1.41
CA ILE A 9 4.89 1.96 1.41
C ILE A 9 5.09 2.64 0.04
N ILE A 10 6.30 2.55 -0.53
CA ILE A 10 6.59 3.13 -1.85
C ILE A 10 5.72 2.47 -2.92
N PHE A 11 5.58 1.14 -2.90
CA PHE A 11 4.71 0.42 -3.82
C PHE A 11 3.25 0.84 -3.66
N ALA A 12 2.74 0.96 -2.44
CA ALA A 12 1.39 1.45 -2.19
C ALA A 12 1.17 2.88 -2.74
N LEU A 13 2.16 3.77 -2.56
CA LEU A 13 2.11 5.14 -3.09
C LEU A 13 2.06 5.20 -4.62
N VAL A 14 2.70 4.27 -5.33
CA VAL A 14 2.67 4.18 -6.80
C VAL A 14 1.40 3.50 -7.30
N LEU A 15 0.94 2.46 -6.62
CA LEU A 15 -0.25 1.69 -7.02
C LEU A 15 -1.55 2.47 -6.82
N TYR A 16 -1.61 3.35 -5.83
CA TYR A 16 -2.79 4.19 -5.56
C TYR A 16 -3.18 5.11 -6.74
N PRO A 17 -2.29 5.95 -7.30
CA PRO A 17 -2.64 6.77 -8.46
C PRO A 17 -2.91 5.91 -9.71
N MET A 18 -2.22 4.78 -9.89
CA MET A 18 -2.54 3.86 -10.99
C MET A 18 -3.96 3.28 -10.88
N PHE A 19 -4.38 2.91 -9.66
CA PHE A 19 -5.76 2.50 -9.39
C PHE A 19 -6.74 3.63 -9.74
N ILE A 20 -6.51 4.86 -9.28
CA ILE A 20 -7.40 6.00 -9.55
C ILE A 20 -7.52 6.26 -11.05
N ILE A 21 -6.39 6.30 -11.77
CA ILE A 21 -6.37 6.57 -13.21
C ILE A 21 -7.17 5.50 -13.96
N ASN A 22 -6.92 4.21 -13.66
CA ASN A 22 -7.62 3.11 -14.33
C ASN A 22 -9.09 3.04 -13.95
N TYR A 23 -9.44 3.36 -12.70
CA TYR A 23 -10.82 3.48 -12.27
C TYR A 23 -11.56 4.56 -13.06
N HIS A 24 -10.94 5.73 -13.23
CA HIS A 24 -11.53 6.84 -13.98
C HIS A 24 -11.66 6.53 -15.47
N ARG A 25 -10.69 5.81 -16.04
CA ARG A 25 -10.73 5.35 -17.43
C ARG A 25 -11.66 4.16 -17.69
N ARG A 26 -12.27 3.59 -16.65
CA ARG A 26 -13.02 2.31 -16.71
C ARG A 26 -12.20 1.14 -17.27
N ASP A 27 -10.89 1.21 -17.13
CA ASP A 27 -9.97 0.12 -17.46
C ASP A 27 -9.98 -0.92 -16.33
N SER A 28 -9.27 -2.04 -16.52
CA SER A 28 -9.12 -3.07 -15.48
C SER A 28 -8.33 -2.53 -14.27
N TYR A 29 -9.05 -2.02 -13.26
CA TYR A 29 -8.47 -1.40 -12.07
C TYR A 29 -8.35 -2.35 -10.86
N LEU A 30 -9.07 -3.48 -10.88
CA LEU A 30 -9.18 -4.41 -9.73
C LEU A 30 -7.82 -4.96 -9.27
N LEU A 31 -6.92 -5.24 -10.21
CA LEU A 31 -5.57 -5.71 -9.90
C LEU A 31 -4.75 -4.66 -9.15
N TYR A 32 -4.79 -3.41 -9.60
CA TYR A 32 -4.11 -2.30 -8.93
C TYR A 32 -4.68 -2.04 -7.54
N LEU A 33 -6.00 -2.13 -7.40
CA LEU A 33 -6.68 -2.03 -6.10
C LEU A 33 -6.23 -3.12 -5.13
N LEU A 34 -6.21 -4.38 -5.58
CA LEU A 34 -5.82 -5.52 -4.75
C LEU A 34 -4.36 -5.42 -4.32
N LEU A 35 -3.46 -5.12 -5.27
CA LEU A 35 -2.04 -4.93 -4.99
C LEU A 35 -1.81 -3.75 -4.03
N PHE A 36 -2.50 -2.63 -4.24
CA PHE A 36 -2.46 -1.48 -3.33
C PHE A 36 -2.85 -1.90 -1.91
N LEU A 37 -3.99 -2.59 -1.76
CA LEU A 37 -4.50 -3.00 -0.46
C LEU A 37 -3.53 -3.93 0.28
N MET A 38 -2.95 -4.91 -0.43
CA MET A 38 -1.98 -5.84 0.15
C MET A 38 -0.73 -5.11 0.65
N ASN A 39 -0.16 -4.22 -0.17
CA ASN A 39 1.04 -3.46 0.20
C ASN A 39 0.75 -2.51 1.38
N ALA A 40 -0.40 -1.83 1.37
CA ALA A 40 -0.80 -0.92 2.44
C ALA A 40 -1.02 -1.67 3.76
N LEU A 41 -1.67 -2.84 3.74
CA LEU A 41 -1.91 -3.65 4.95
C LEU A 41 -0.62 -4.20 5.55
N VAL A 42 0.29 -4.72 4.72
CA VAL A 42 1.59 -5.23 5.18
C VAL A 42 2.43 -4.11 5.80
N ALA A 43 2.43 -2.93 5.17
CA ALA A 43 3.08 -1.75 5.72
C ALA A 43 2.47 -1.35 7.06
N LEU A 44 1.14 -1.25 7.13
CA LEU A 44 0.42 -0.86 8.35
C LEU A 44 0.68 -1.85 9.50
N TYR A 45 0.59 -3.16 9.24
CA TYR A 45 0.87 -4.19 10.23
C TYR A 45 2.29 -4.10 10.78
N SER A 46 3.26 -3.73 9.95
CA SER A 46 4.65 -3.55 10.38
C SER A 46 4.88 -2.28 11.20
N ILE A 47 4.05 -1.24 10.96
CA ILE A 47 4.15 0.09 11.58
C ILE A 47 3.45 0.15 12.94
N ILE A 48 2.29 -0.51 13.07
CA ILE A 48 1.49 -0.56 14.31
C ILE A 48 2.33 -0.91 15.56
N PRO A 49 3.14 -1.99 15.59
CA PRO A 49 3.92 -2.34 16.77
C PRO A 49 5.01 -1.31 17.10
N TYR A 50 5.53 -0.61 16.08
CA TYR A 50 6.49 0.49 16.29
C TYR A 50 5.84 1.68 17.00
N PHE A 51 4.63 2.08 16.58
CA PHE A 51 3.89 3.14 17.26
C PHE A 51 3.41 2.73 18.65
N ALA A 52 3.04 1.46 18.84
CA ALA A 52 2.66 0.93 20.16
C ALA A 52 3.85 0.88 21.14
N SER A 53 5.06 0.68 20.64
CA SER A 53 6.31 0.66 21.44
C SER A 53 6.89 2.06 21.72
N LEU A 54 6.33 3.12 21.13
CA LEU A 54 6.71 4.51 21.34
C LEU A 54 6.03 5.15 22.57
N LYS A 55 5.32 4.33 23.37
CA LYS A 55 4.67 4.70 24.63
C LYS A 55 5.63 4.46 25.81
#